data_AF-A0A9D1JT60-F1
#
_entry.id   AF-A0A9D1JT60-F1
#
_cell.length_a   1.000
_cell.length_b   1.000
_cell.length_c   1.000
_cell.angle_alpha   90.00
_cell.angle_beta   90.00
_cell.angle_gamma   90.00
#
_symmetry.space_group_name_H-M   'P 1'
#
loop_
_entity.id
_entity.type
_entity.pdbx_description
1 polymer ?
#
loop_
_entity_poly.entity_id
_entity_poly.type
_entity_poly.pdbx_seq_one_letter_code
_entity_poly.pdbx_strand_id
1 'polypeptide(L)'
;GGLLALLVMAALKRCKRLSLYGISMAGAAAHNIGQLSVAALVLGSSYVWAYLPFLLLVSLATGTITGTVAAYGFRGLLGAGLRMR
;
A
#
# COMPACT_ATOMS: atom_id res chain seq x y z
N GLY A 1 -4.60 0.95 9.64
CA GLY A 1 -4.17 0.72 8.25
C GLY A 1 -3.04 1.65 7.80
N GLY A 2 -3.33 2.94 7.59
CA GLY A 2 -2.42 3.88 6.91
C GLY A 2 -1.00 3.98 7.47
N LEU A 3 -0.83 4.09 8.79
CA LEU A 3 0.49 4.13 9.42
C LEU A 3 1.32 2.87 9.13
N LEU A 4 0.69 1.69 9.24
CA LEU A 4 1.36 0.41 8.95
C LEU A 4 1.79 0.34 7.48
N ALA A 5 0.93 0.79 6.56
CA ALA A 5 1.25 0.88 5.15
C ALA A 5 2.46 1.79 4.89
N LEU A 6 2.50 2.97 5.51
CA LEU A 6 3.62 3.91 5.40
C LEU A 6 4.92 3.31 5.90
N LEU A 7 4.90 2.65 7.06
CA LEU A 7 6.09 1.99 7.61
C LEU A 7 6.61 0.88 6.69
N VAL A 8 5.72 0.04 6.16
CA VAL A 8 6.07 -1.02 5.21
C VAL A 8 6.63 -0.43 3.93
N MET A 9 5.98 0.57 3.33
CA MET A 9 6.48 1.22 2.12
C MET A 9 7.84 1.89 2.35
N ALA A 10 8.05 2.56 3.49
CA ALA A 10 9.31 3.20 3.84
C ALA A 10 10.45 2.18 4.02
N ALA A 11 10.16 1.04 4.66
CA ALA A 11 11.11 -0.06 4.80
C ALA A 11 11.47 -0.68 3.44
N LEU A 12 10.46 -1.00 2.62
CA LEU A 12 10.67 -1.62 1.31
C LEU A 12 11.34 -0.68 0.30
N LYS A 13 11.13 0.64 0.42
CA LYS A 13 11.84 1.64 -0.40
C LYS A 13 13.36 1.60 -0.18
N ARG A 14 13.84 1.16 0.99
CA ARG A 14 15.28 0.98 1.24
C ARG A 14 15.84 -0.24 0.50
N CYS A 15 14.99 -1.19 0.11
CA CYS A 15 15.39 -2.33 -0.70
C CYS A 15 15.44 -1.93 -2.18
N LYS A 16 16.66 -1.72 -2.72
CA LYS A 16 16.88 -1.32 -4.13
C LYS A 16 16.38 -2.31 -5.19
N ARG A 17 15.87 -3.49 -4.80
CA ARG A 17 15.39 -4.53 -5.72
C ARG A 17 13.88 -4.46 -6.01
N LEU A 18 13.14 -3.59 -5.33
CA LEU A 18 11.69 -3.52 -5.47
C LEU A 18 11.26 -2.36 -6.38
N SER A 19 10.36 -2.67 -7.30
CA SER A 19 9.68 -1.69 -8.16
C SER A 19 8.69 -0.85 -7.36
N LEU A 20 8.39 0.37 -7.83
CA LEU A 20 7.34 1.23 -7.30
C LEU A 20 5.98 0.49 -7.21
N TYR A 21 5.67 -0.35 -8.20
CA TYR A 21 4.46 -1.18 -8.20
C TYR A 21 4.47 -2.20 -7.07
N GLY A 22 5.60 -2.87 -6.82
CA GLY A 22 5.75 -3.84 -5.75
C GLY A 22 5.65 -3.21 -4.36
N ILE A 23 6.27 -2.04 -4.18
CA ILE A 23 6.15 -1.24 -2.94
C ILE A 23 4.69 -0.81 -2.72
N SER A 24 3.99 -0.40 -3.79
CA SER A 24 2.58 0.00 -3.72
C SER A 24 1.66 -1.18 -3.35
N MET A 25 1.80 -2.33 -4.01
CA MET A 25 1.07 -3.56 -3.68
C MET A 25 1.29 -4.01 -2.23
N ALA A 26 2.56 -4.01 -1.78
CA ALA A 26 2.89 -4.39 -0.41
C ALA A 26 2.32 -3.41 0.62
N GLY A 27 2.33 -2.12 0.34
CA GLY A 27 1.71 -1.13 1.21
C GLY A 27 0.18 -1.22 1.22
N ALA A 28 -0.47 -1.53 0.09
CA ALA A 28 -1.91 -1.79 0.04
C ALA A 28 -2.30 -3.03 0.87
N ALA A 29 -1.50 -4.11 0.79
CA ALA A 29 -1.67 -5.30 1.61
C ALA A 29 -1.50 -4.99 3.10
N ALA A 30 -0.43 -4.25 3.47
CA ALA A 30 -0.18 -3.82 4.84
C ALA A 30 -1.28 -2.88 5.37
N HIS A 31 -1.85 -2.02 4.52
CA HIS A 31 -3.00 -1.20 4.89
C HIS A 31 -4.19 -2.07 5.30
N ASN A 32 -4.54 -3.05 4.46
CA ASN A 32 -5.65 -3.98 4.69
C ASN A 32 -5.42 -4.79 5.96
N ILE A 33 -4.22 -5.32 6.19
CA ILE A 33 -3.86 -6.03 7.42
C ILE A 33 -4.07 -5.12 8.63
N GLY A 34 -3.50 -3.92 8.62
CA GLY A 34 -3.62 -3.00 9.74
C GLY A 34 -5.03 -2.42 9.92
N GLN A 35 -5.89 -2.47 8.89
CA GLN A 35 -7.30 -2.12 9.01
C GLN A 35 -8.08 -3.28 9.63
N LEU A 36 -7.79 -4.51 9.22
CA LEU A 36 -8.40 -5.74 9.74
C LEU A 36 -8.04 -5.99 11.21
N SER A 37 -6.78 -5.73 11.59
CA SER A 37 -6.35 -5.81 12.99
C SER A 37 -7.17 -4.88 13.88
N VAL A 38 -7.36 -3.63 13.46
CA VAL A 38 -8.17 -2.66 14.22
C VAL A 38 -9.64 -3.07 14.22
N ALA A 39 -10.17 -3.53 13.08
CA ALA A 39 -11.54 -4.01 12.98
C ALA A 39 -11.80 -5.19 13.92
N ALA A 40 -10.91 -6.19 13.94
CA ALA A 40 -11.02 -7.35 14.82
C ALA A 40 -11.00 -6.95 16.31
N LEU A 41 -10.17 -5.96 16.68
CA LEU A 41 -10.12 -5.42 18.05
C LEU A 41 -11.43 -4.69 18.41
N VAL A 42 -11.96 -3.86 17.52
CA VAL A 42 -13.18 -3.09 17.76
C VAL A 42 -14.43 -3.98 17.80
N LEU A 43 -14.49 -4.99 16.92
CA LEU A 43 -15.62 -5.93 16.82
C LEU A 43 -15.54 -7.07 17.84
N GLY A 44 -14.40 -7.25 18.52
CA GLY A 44 -14.17 -8.37 19.44
C GLY A 44 -14.24 -9.75 18.77
N SER A 45 -14.03 -9.81 17.45
CA SER A 45 -14.31 -10.99 16.63
C SER A 45 -13.19 -11.23 15.62
N SER A 46 -12.66 -12.46 15.63
CA SER A 46 -11.61 -12.88 14.69
C SER A 46 -12.13 -13.23 13.30
N TYR A 47 -13.46 -13.29 13.10
CA TYR A 47 -14.07 -13.63 11.80
C TYR A 47 -13.68 -12.66 10.69
N VAL A 48 -13.33 -11.41 11.03
CA VAL A 48 -12.92 -10.42 10.04
C VAL A 48 -11.63 -10.84 9.30
N TRP A 49 -10.78 -11.67 9.93
CA TRP A 49 -9.58 -12.22 9.28
C TRP A 49 -9.87 -13.16 8.12
N ALA A 50 -11.07 -13.76 8.04
CA ALA A 50 -11.47 -14.58 6.91
C ALA A 50 -11.54 -13.79 5.59
N TYR A 51 -11.70 -12.46 5.66
CA TYR A 51 -11.67 -11.58 4.49
C TYR A 51 -10.25 -11.29 3.98
N LEU A 52 -9.21 -11.63 4.74
CA LEU A 52 -7.82 -11.31 4.40
C LEU A 52 -7.38 -11.86 3.02
N PRO A 53 -7.60 -13.14 2.64
CA PRO A 53 -7.20 -13.63 1.32
C PRO A 53 -7.86 -12.85 0.17
N PHE A 54 -9.14 -12.51 0.31
CA PHE A 54 -9.85 -11.68 -0.66
C PHE A 54 -9.26 -10.26 -0.73
N LEU A 55 -9.02 -9.65 0.43
CA LEU A 55 -8.41 -8.31 0.53
C LEU A 55 -7.01 -8.27 -0.07
N LEU A 56 -6.20 -9.33 0.07
CA LEU A 56 -4.87 -9.42 -0.53
C LEU A 56 -4.93 -9.52 -2.06
N LEU A 57 -5.89 -10.26 -2.61
CA LEU A 57 -6.13 -10.29 -4.06
C LEU A 57 -6.51 -8.89 -4.58
N VAL A 58 -7.40 -8.21 -3.87
CA VAL A 58 -7.77 -6.82 -4.20
C VAL A 58 -6.58 -5.87 -4.05
N SER A 59 -5.69 -6.08 -3.08
CA SER A 59 -4.46 -5.27 -2.91
C SER A 59 -3.51 -5.36 -4.09
N LEU A 60 -3.46 -6.48 -4.83
CA LEU A 60 -2.67 -6.59 -6.06
C LEU A 60 -3.23 -5.66 -7.16
N ALA A 61 -4.54 -5.70 -7.39
CA ALA A 61 -5.20 -4.84 -8.37
C ALA A 61 -5.13 -3.37 -7.97
N THR A 62 -5.54 -3.04 -6.75
CA THR A 62 -5.53 -1.66 -6.26
C THR A 62 -4.12 -1.09 -6.10
N GLY A 63 -3.15 -1.91 -5.67
CA GLY A 63 -1.75 -1.50 -5.55
C GLY A 63 -1.08 -1.28 -6.90
N THR A 64 -1.38 -2.08 -7.92
CA THR A 64 -0.89 -1.81 -9.28
C THR A 64 -1.45 -0.51 -9.84
N ILE A 65 -2.76 -0.28 -9.71
CA ILE A 65 -3.43 0.96 -10.14
C ILE A 65 -2.86 2.18 -9.40
N THR A 66 -2.71 2.09 -8.08
CA THR A 66 -2.15 3.21 -7.30
C THR A 66 -0.70 3.47 -7.69
N GLY A 67 0.08 2.41 -7.94
CA GLY A 67 1.45 2.51 -8.42
C GLY A 67 1.58 3.16 -9.81
N THR A 68 0.68 2.86 -10.75
CA THR A 68 0.69 3.50 -12.09
C THR A 68 0.32 4.97 -11.98
N VAL A 69 -0.75 5.30 -11.24
CA VAL A 69 -1.17 6.69 -10.99
C VAL A 69 -0.04 7.48 -10.34
N ALA A 70 0.63 6.91 -9.33
CA ALA A 70 1.79 7.54 -8.69
C ALA A 70 2.92 7.78 -9.70
N ALA A 71 3.25 6.78 -10.54
CA ALA A 71 4.30 6.92 -11.55
C ALA A 71 4.01 8.07 -12.54
N TYR A 72 2.79 8.15 -13.08
CA TYR A 72 2.41 9.22 -13.99
C TYR A 72 2.33 10.58 -13.28
N GLY A 73 1.80 10.63 -12.06
CA GLY A 73 1.74 11.83 -11.25
C GLY A 73 3.14 12.41 -10.97
N PHE A 74 4.09 11.57 -10.56
CA PHE A 74 5.48 12.00 -10.35
C PHE A 74 6.15 12.48 -11.65
N ARG A 75 5.89 11.84 -12.78
CA ARG A 75 6.41 12.28 -14.08
C ARG A 75 5.85 13.64 -14.48
N GLY A 76 4.54 13.86 -14.30
CA GLY A 76 3.91 15.16 -14.53
C GLY A 76 4.49 16.26 -13.64
N LEU A 77 4.73 15.94 -12.37
CA LEU A 77 5.28 16.88 -11.40
C LEU A 77 6.74 17.25 -11.69
N LEU A 78 7.55 16.29 -12.15
CA LEU A 78 8.90 16.54 -12.66
C LEU A 78 8.88 17.39 -13.95
N GLY A 79 7.90 17.17 -14.83
CA GLY A 79 7.69 17.98 -16.05
C GLY A 79 7.25 19.42 -15.74
N ALA A 80 6.55 19.64 -14.63
CA ALA A 80 6.14 20.96 -14.16
C ALA A 80 7.27 21.76 -13.46
N GLY A 81 8.52 21.25 -13.45
CA GLY A 81 9.66 21.94 -12.86
C GLY A 81 9.73 21.89 -11.32
N LEU A 82 8.80 21.19 -10.67
CA LEU A 82 8.81 20.95 -9.23
C LEU A 82 9.82 19.83 -8.91
N ARG A 83 11.11 20.18 -8.89
CA ARG A 83 12.16 19.32 -8.33
C ARG A 83 11.96 19.26 -6.81
N MET A 84 11.26 18.24 -6.33
CA MET A 84 11.26 17.91 -4.92
C MET A 84 12.68 17.46 -4.54
N ARG A 85 13.36 18.28 -3.75
CA ARG A 85 14.67 17.97 -3.16
C ARG A 85 14.56 16.84 -2.14
#